data_AF-A0A2E4USI2-F1
#
_entry.id   AF-A0A2E4USI2-F1
#
_cell.length_a   1.000
_cell.length_b   1.000
_cell.length_c   1.000
_cell.angle_alpha   90.00
_cell.angle_beta   90.00
_cell.angle_gamma   90.00
#
_symmetry.space_group_name_H-M   'P 1'
#
loop_
_entity.id
_entity.type
_entity.pdbx_description
1 polymer ?
#
loop_
_entity_poly.entity_id
_entity_poly.type
_entity_poly.pdbx_seq_one_letter_code
_entity_poly.pdbx_strand_id
1 'polypeptide(L)'
;MSEFFLLAAVFGFAFYWQNSMRSKEMASNAAKRECARMGLQLLDQTVQQQRLSMSRDPEGRWRLWRDYRFDYSRDGIERDRGRILLLGHSVISVDLNSSVNTIIH
;
A
#
# COMPACT_ATOMS: atom_id res chain seq x y z
N MET A 1 -37.42 -0.63 -3.89
CA MET A 1 -36.35 -1.13 -4.80
C MET A 1 -35.08 -0.30 -4.68
N SER A 2 -35.15 1.05 -4.70
CA SER A 2 -34.00 1.95 -4.49
C SER A 2 -33.31 1.77 -3.14
N GLU A 3 -34.04 1.45 -2.08
CA GLU A 3 -33.50 1.24 -0.73
C GLU A 3 -32.46 0.10 -0.69
N PHE A 4 -32.71 -0.99 -1.42
CA PHE A 4 -31.76 -2.12 -1.51
C PHE A 4 -30.47 -1.73 -2.22
N PHE A 5 -30.55 -0.91 -3.27
CA PHE A 5 -29.36 -0.41 -3.96
C PHE A 5 -28.53 0.52 -3.07
N LEU A 6 -29.18 1.39 -2.29
CA LEU A 6 -28.50 2.27 -1.33
C LEU A 6 -27.80 1.45 -0.25
N LEU A 7 -28.48 0.46 0.32
CA LEU A 7 -27.88 -0.44 1.31
C LEU A 7 -26.68 -1.18 0.72
N ALA A 8 -26.80 -1.77 -0.48
CA ALA A 8 -25.70 -2.45 -1.14
C ALA A 8 -24.49 -1.51 -1.41
N ALA A 9 -24.75 -0.26 -1.80
CA ALA A 9 -23.70 0.73 -2.00
C ALA A 9 -22.98 1.08 -0.69
N VAL A 10 -23.70 1.27 0.41
CA VAL A 10 -23.13 1.55 1.73
C VAL A 10 -22.27 0.37 2.21
N PHE A 11 -22.77 -0.87 2.08
CA PHE A 11 -21.99 -2.06 2.44
C PHE A 11 -20.75 -2.22 1.56
N GLY A 12 -20.87 -1.99 0.25
CA GLY A 12 -19.74 -2.03 -0.68
C GLY A 12 -18.68 -1.00 -0.33
N PHE A 13 -19.09 0.23 -0.01
CA PHE A 13 -18.18 1.29 0.42
C PHE A 13 -17.50 0.97 1.76
N ALA A 14 -18.25 0.51 2.76
CA ALA A 14 -17.71 0.13 4.06
C ALA A 14 -16.69 -1.03 3.92
N PHE A 15 -17.00 -2.01 3.09
CA PHE A 15 -16.09 -3.13 2.80
C PHE A 15 -14.81 -2.65 2.11
N TYR A 16 -14.94 -1.80 1.08
CA TYR A 16 -13.80 -1.20 0.40
C TYR A 16 -12.93 -0.37 1.35
N TRP A 17 -13.57 0.46 2.19
CA TRP A 17 -12.89 1.29 3.18
C TRP A 17 -12.09 0.44 4.17
N GLN A 18 -12.71 -0.59 4.74
CA GLN A 18 -12.04 -1.52 5.65
C GLN A 18 -10.84 -2.21 4.99
N ASN A 19 -11.00 -2.66 3.74
CA ASN A 19 -9.93 -3.29 2.97
C ASN A 19 -8.76 -2.32 2.70
N SER A 20 -9.08 -1.06 2.40
CA SER A 20 -8.11 0.01 2.19
C SER A 20 -7.33 0.33 3.47
N MET A 21 -8.01 0.45 4.62
CA MET A 21 -7.36 0.68 5.91
C MET A 21 -6.41 -0.45 6.29
N ARG A 22 -6.84 -1.71 6.14
CA ARG A 22 -5.99 -2.88 6.40
C ARG A 22 -4.76 -2.90 5.49
N SER A 23 -4.93 -2.60 4.20
CA SER A 23 -3.81 -2.54 3.25
C SER A 23 -2.81 -1.44 3.62
N LYS A 24 -3.31 -0.26 4.01
CA LYS A 24 -2.49 0.87 4.47
C LYS A 24 -1.71 0.51 5.73
N GLU A 25 -2.34 -0.15 6.70
CA GLU A 25 -1.67 -0.60 7.92
C GLU A 25 -0.55 -1.60 7.63
N MET A 26 -0.82 -2.59 6.77
CA MET A 26 0.18 -3.57 6.35
C MET A 26 1.38 -2.91 5.67
N ALA A 27 1.13 -1.95 4.78
CA ALA A 27 2.16 -1.16 4.12
C ALA A 27 2.96 -0.31 5.13
N SER A 28 2.29 0.40 6.04
CA SER A 28 2.98 1.17 7.11
C SER A 28 3.87 0.28 7.97
N ASN A 29 3.39 -0.91 8.34
CA ASN A 29 4.17 -1.86 9.13
C ASN A 29 5.35 -2.42 8.34
N ALA A 30 5.20 -2.64 7.02
CA ALA A 30 6.31 -3.03 6.15
C ALA A 30 7.35 -1.92 6.03
N ALA A 31 6.94 -0.66 5.85
CA ALA A 31 7.84 0.50 5.83
C ALA A 31 8.64 0.59 7.14
N LYS A 32 7.96 0.50 8.28
CA LYS A 32 8.60 0.55 9.61
C LYS A 32 9.63 -0.55 9.79
N ARG A 33 9.28 -1.79 9.46
CA ARG A 33 10.20 -2.94 9.57
C ARG A 33 11.43 -2.74 8.70
N GLU A 34 11.23 -2.28 7.47
CA GLU A 34 12.33 -2.14 6.51
C GLU A 34 13.25 -0.97 6.87
N CYS A 35 12.71 0.18 7.27
CA CYS A 35 13.52 1.28 7.79
C CYS A 35 14.31 0.85 9.02
N ALA A 36 13.68 0.14 9.97
CA ALA A 36 14.36 -0.36 11.16
C ALA A 36 15.50 -1.33 10.81
N ARG A 37 15.29 -2.22 9.83
CA ARG A 37 16.32 -3.16 9.33
C ARG A 37 17.55 -2.44 8.78
N MET A 38 17.37 -1.27 8.18
CA MET A 38 18.45 -0.49 7.58
C MET A 38 19.00 0.63 8.49
N GLY A 39 18.50 0.76 9.72
CA GLY A 39 18.86 1.85 10.62
C GLY A 39 18.42 3.23 10.12
N LEU A 40 17.30 3.28 9.39
CA LEU A 40 16.70 4.49 8.86
C LEU A 40 15.50 4.93 9.71
N GLN A 41 15.22 6.23 9.71
CA GLN A 41 14.03 6.80 10.30
C GLN A 41 12.89 6.88 9.28
N LEU A 42 11.74 6.29 9.59
CA LEU A 42 10.50 6.54 8.86
C LEU A 42 9.92 7.89 9.31
N LEU A 43 9.84 8.87 8.40
CA LEU A 43 9.55 10.26 8.78
C LEU A 43 8.10 10.48 9.19
N ASP A 44 7.15 10.10 8.33
CA ASP A 44 5.73 10.37 8.57
C ASP A 44 5.04 9.26 9.39
N GLN A 45 5.81 8.23 9.81
CA GLN A 45 5.31 7.03 10.51
C GLN A 45 4.14 6.31 9.79
N THR A 46 3.95 6.60 8.51
CA THR A 46 2.82 6.17 7.69
C THR A 46 3.22 6.09 6.22
N VAL A 47 2.31 5.56 5.41
CA VAL A 47 2.44 5.49 3.96
C VAL A 47 1.32 6.26 3.26
N GLN A 48 1.57 6.64 2.01
CA GLN A 48 0.62 7.33 1.14
C GLN A 48 0.37 6.48 -0.10
N GLN A 49 -0.90 6.14 -0.37
CA GLN A 49 -1.24 5.38 -1.58
C GLN A 49 -1.06 6.27 -2.82
N GLN A 50 -0.25 5.83 -3.77
CA GLN A 50 0.00 6.52 -5.04
C GLN A 50 -0.88 5.99 -6.16
N ARG A 51 -1.10 4.67 -6.20
CA ARG A 51 -1.86 4.03 -7.28
C ARG A 51 -2.65 2.83 -6.77
N LEU A 52 -3.82 2.64 -7.37
CA LEU A 52 -4.68 1.47 -7.21
C LEU A 52 -4.97 0.88 -8.59
N SER A 53 -4.86 -0.43 -8.72
CA SER A 53 -5.18 -1.15 -9.95
C SER A 53 -5.70 -2.56 -9.62
N MET A 54 -5.94 -3.37 -10.64
CA MET A 54 -6.24 -4.79 -10.52
C MET A 54 -5.22 -5.59 -11.30
N SER A 55 -4.74 -6.67 -10.70
CA SER A 55 -3.87 -7.65 -11.35
C SER A 55 -4.23 -9.04 -10.85
N ARG A 56 -3.81 -10.08 -11.56
CA ARG A 56 -4.05 -11.47 -11.16
C ARG A 56 -2.93 -11.95 -10.25
N ASP A 57 -3.30 -12.66 -9.18
CA ASP A 57 -2.32 -13.41 -8.38
C ASP A 57 -1.77 -14.61 -9.16
N PRO A 58 -0.71 -15.28 -8.69
CA PRO A 58 -0.16 -16.48 -9.33
C PRO A 58 -1.18 -17.63 -9.46
N GLU A 59 -2.25 -17.63 -8.66
CA GLU A 59 -3.36 -18.59 -8.78
C GLU A 59 -4.45 -18.12 -9.77
N GLY A 60 -4.23 -17.02 -10.50
CA GLY A 60 -5.12 -16.50 -11.52
C GLY A 60 -6.31 -15.68 -11.00
N ARG A 61 -6.37 -15.38 -9.70
CA ARG A 61 -7.48 -14.64 -9.08
C ARG A 61 -7.24 -13.14 -9.14
N TRP A 62 -8.29 -12.38 -9.43
CA TRP A 62 -8.21 -10.92 -9.41
C TRP A 62 -7.99 -10.39 -8.00
N ARG A 63 -6.94 -9.58 -7.84
CA ARG A 63 -6.60 -8.90 -6.60
C ARG A 63 -6.39 -7.41 -6.87
N LEU A 64 -6.62 -6.61 -5.83
CA LEU A 64 -6.31 -5.18 -5.88
C LEU A 64 -4.80 -5.02 -5.73
N TRP A 65 -4.19 -4.44 -6.74
CA TRP A 65 -2.78 -4.05 -6.71
C TRP A 65 -2.69 -2.60 -6.19
N ARG A 66 -1.81 -2.37 -5.21
CA ARG A 66 -1.66 -1.08 -4.54
C ARG A 66 -0.21 -0.68 -4.45
N ASP A 67 0.03 0.56 -4.82
CA ASP A 67 1.32 1.23 -4.71
C ASP A 67 1.27 2.23 -3.57
N TYR A 68 2.16 2.09 -2.62
CA TYR A 68 2.34 3.01 -1.51
C TYR A 68 3.73 3.63 -1.56
N ARG A 69 3.80 4.91 -1.21
CA ARG A 69 5.05 5.63 -1.00
C ARG A 69 5.20 5.98 0.47
N PHE A 70 6.43 5.99 0.95
CA PHE A 70 6.78 6.49 2.26
C PHE A 70 8.08 7.25 2.18
N ASP A 71 8.29 8.12 3.15
CA ASP A 71 9.47 8.96 3.18
C ASP A 71 10.31 8.59 4.41
N TYR A 72 11.62 8.47 4.19
CA TYR A 72 12.57 8.04 5.20
C TYR A 72 13.80 8.93 5.19
N SER A 73 14.62 8.82 6.23
CA SER A 73 15.88 9.56 6.34
C SER A 73 16.92 8.77 7.12
N ARG A 74 18.19 9.02 6.84
CA ARG A 74 19.31 8.47 7.63
C ARG A 74 19.59 9.30 8.88
N ASP A 75 19.48 10.62 8.78
CA ASP A 75 19.87 11.59 9.80
C ASP A 75 18.71 12.47 10.29
N GLY A 76 17.52 12.29 9.72
CA GLY A 76 16.32 13.08 9.98
C GLY A 76 16.24 14.38 9.17
N ILE A 77 17.24 14.66 8.33
CA ILE A 77 17.34 15.90 7.53
C ILE A 77 17.12 15.56 6.05
N GLU A 78 17.93 14.65 5.50
CA GLU A 78 17.82 14.28 4.09
C GLU A 78 16.67 13.29 3.88
N ARG A 79 15.68 13.70 3.09
CA ARG A 79 14.43 12.97 2.89
C ARG A 79 14.47 12.19 1.59
N ASP A 80 14.58 10.88 1.72
CA ASP A 80 14.46 9.93 0.63
C ASP A 80 13.05 9.33 0.55
N ARG A 81 12.74 8.72 -0.59
CA ARG A 81 11.44 8.07 -0.84
C ARG A 81 11.60 6.58 -1.08
N GLY A 82 10.86 5.82 -0.29
CA GLY A 82 10.68 4.39 -0.45
C GLY A 82 9.30 4.07 -1.04
N ARG A 83 9.16 2.85 -1.51
CA ARG A 83 7.97 2.34 -2.19
C ARG A 83 7.59 0.95 -1.68
N ILE A 84 6.30 0.66 -1.64
CA ILE A 84 5.77 -0.64 -1.24
C ILE A 84 4.67 -1.05 -2.22
N LEU A 85 4.80 -2.26 -2.75
CA LEU A 85 3.80 -2.87 -3.60
C LEU A 85 3.02 -3.92 -2.81
N LEU A 86 1.69 -3.83 -2.86
CA LEU A 86 0.78 -4.83 -2.31
C LEU A 86 -0.08 -5.43 -3.43
N LEU A 87 -0.31 -6.74 -3.35
CA LEU A 87 -1.35 -7.43 -4.12
C LEU A 87 -2.34 -8.06 -3.14
N GLY A 88 -3.57 -7.57 -3.13
CA GLY A 88 -4.55 -7.90 -2.11
C GLY A 88 -4.08 -7.43 -0.73
N HIS A 89 -3.83 -8.39 0.17
CA HIS A 89 -3.30 -8.17 1.52
C HIS A 89 -1.91 -8.82 1.66
N SER A 90 -1.08 -8.76 0.62
CA SER A 90 0.25 -9.35 0.63
C SER A 90 1.24 -8.32 0.11
N VAL A 91 2.33 -8.11 0.85
CA VAL A 91 3.43 -7.23 0.44
C VAL A 91 4.28 -8.00 -0.57
N ILE A 92 4.39 -7.47 -1.79
CA ILE A 92 5.13 -8.07 -2.90
C ILE A 92 6.55 -7.53 -2.96
N SER A 93 6.74 -6.23 -2.73
CA SER A 93 8.05 -5.62 -2.64
C SER A 93 8.06 -4.43 -1.67
N VAL A 94 9.25 -4.16 -1.13
CA VAL A 94 9.58 -2.93 -0.40
C VAL A 94 10.91 -2.46 -0.95
N ASP A 95 10.94 -1.26 -1.49
CA ASP A 95 12.11 -0.70 -2.18
C ASP A 95 12.49 0.64 -1.54
N LEU A 96 13.76 0.78 -1.17
CA LEU A 96 14.34 2.00 -0.61
C LEU A 96 15.19 2.60 -1.71
N ASN A 97 14.83 3.80 -2.18
CA ASN A 97 15.23 4.39 -3.47
C ASN A 97 14.30 3.94 -4.60
N SER A 98 13.21 4.69 -4.79
CA SER A 98 12.13 4.44 -5.74
C SER A 98 12.55 4.55 -7.22
N SER A 99 13.48 3.72 -7.68
CA SER A 99 13.90 3.63 -9.09
C SER A 99 13.06 2.64 -9.91
N VAL A 100 12.13 1.91 -9.29
CA VAL A 100 11.38 0.82 -9.92
C VAL A 100 10.28 1.36 -10.84
N ASN A 101 10.44 1.16 -12.15
CA ASN A 101 9.39 1.35 -13.14
C ASN A 101 8.33 0.24 -12.96
N THR A 102 7.05 0.61 -12.98
CA THR A 102 5.97 -0.32 -12.66
C THR A 102 5.43 -0.95 -13.93
N ILE A 103 5.84 -2.18 -14.21
CA ILE A 103 5.14 -2.99 -15.21
C ILE A 103 3.94 -3.63 -14.50
N ILE A 104 2.74 -3.22 -14.90
CA ILE A 104 1.50 -3.87 -14.49
C ILE A 104 1.41 -5.17 -15.31
N HIS A 105 1.38 -6.31 -14.64
CA HIS A 105 1.10 -7.62 -15.26
C HIS A 105 -0.40 -7.91 -15.27
#